data_AF-A0A0E0E2P2-F1
#
_entry.id   AF-A0A0E0E2P2-F1
#
_cell.length_a   1.000
_cell.length_b   1.000
_cell.length_c   1.000
_cell.angle_alpha   90.00
_cell.angle_beta   90.00
_cell.angle_gamma   90.00
#
_symmetry.space_group_name_H-M   'P 1'
#
loop_
_entity.id
_entity.type
_entity.pdbx_description
1 polymer ?
#
loop_
_entity_poly.entity_id
_entity_poly.type
_entity_poly.pdbx_seq_one_letter_code
_entity_poly.pdbx_strand_id
1 'polypeptide(L)'
;METAAGAGPGWPELPMDMLLEILRCAAVCTAWRTAYRDLRRRGIAASRQTPCLIYRSAAAGLNAIGMYSLSDQRPYTIPIPDPISEQHWFGSSHGWLIAADCRSDIILLNPITGRRIALPPATTMQHVTLVLNEEGILDKDPSKEHSEPDTYSLEEYRRYMYTKLVLSSNPSSDDDCIPMLIHQPYDQLSFAKVGGNSWNWLAVIPSLTVSTMTDGSTR
;
A
#
# COMPACT_ATOMS: atom_id res chain seq x y z
N MET A 1 -4.18 22.09 52.15
CA MET A 1 -5.22 21.44 51.35
C MET A 1 -4.81 21.63 49.90
N GLU A 2 -3.91 20.79 49.42
CA GLU A 2 -3.42 20.74 48.04
C GLU A 2 -4.50 20.15 47.14
N THR A 3 -4.81 20.82 46.04
CA THR A 3 -5.60 20.29 44.93
C THR A 3 -4.65 19.80 43.85
N ALA A 4 -4.67 18.49 43.61
CA ALA A 4 -3.89 17.81 42.58
C ALA A 4 -4.30 18.29 41.18
N ALA A 5 -3.33 18.75 40.39
CA ALA A 5 -3.50 18.99 38.97
C ALA A 5 -3.61 17.64 38.25
N GLY A 6 -4.70 17.47 37.48
CA GLY A 6 -4.97 16.27 36.70
C GLY A 6 -3.86 15.97 35.71
N ALA A 7 -3.43 14.71 35.69
CA ALA A 7 -2.51 14.18 34.70
C ALA A 7 -3.13 14.32 33.30
N GLY A 8 -2.49 15.13 32.44
CA GLY A 8 -2.77 15.11 31.01
C GLY A 8 -2.42 13.75 30.40
N PRO A 9 -3.01 13.40 29.24
CA PRO A 9 -2.78 12.11 28.60
C PRO A 9 -1.29 11.91 28.36
N GLY A 10 -0.80 10.74 28.77
CA GLY A 10 0.60 10.36 28.61
C GLY A 10 0.96 10.30 27.14
N TRP A 11 2.12 10.85 26.81
CA TRP A 11 2.79 10.72 25.52
C TRP A 11 2.90 9.29 24.90
N PRO A 12 2.74 8.15 25.61
CA PRO A 12 2.79 6.82 24.98
C PRO A 12 1.62 6.47 24.05
N GLU A 13 0.55 7.27 23.99
CA GLU A 13 -0.67 6.93 23.21
C GLU A 13 -0.72 7.55 21.80
N LEU A 14 0.36 8.21 21.36
CA LEU A 14 0.36 8.88 20.06
C LEU A 14 0.54 7.88 18.90
N PRO A 15 -0.26 7.98 17.84
CA PRO A 15 -0.18 7.09 16.69
C PRO A 15 1.16 7.24 15.93
N MET A 16 1.56 6.17 15.25
CA MET A 16 2.88 5.99 14.64
C MET A 16 3.21 7.01 13.52
N ASP A 17 2.18 7.66 12.99
CA ASP A 17 2.24 8.75 12.01
C ASP A 17 2.80 10.06 12.63
N MET A 18 2.48 10.39 13.88
CA MET A 18 3.09 11.51 14.59
C MET A 18 4.58 11.27 14.90
N LEU A 19 4.97 10.01 15.11
CA LEU A 19 6.38 9.63 15.30
C LEU A 19 7.21 9.79 14.01
N LEU A 20 6.57 9.63 12.84
CA LEU A 20 7.16 9.94 11.53
C LEU A 20 7.33 11.45 11.30
N GLU A 21 6.44 12.29 11.81
CA GLU A 21 6.62 13.74 11.80
C GLU A 21 7.80 14.19 12.69
N ILE A 22 7.94 13.58 13.87
CA ILE A 22 9.06 13.84 14.79
C ILE A 22 10.43 13.55 14.13
N LEU A 23 10.52 12.56 13.23
CA LEU A 23 11.72 12.28 12.43
C LEU A 23 12.09 13.43 11.49
N ARG A 24 11.10 14.12 10.89
CA ARG A 24 11.31 15.29 10.04
C ARG A 24 11.69 16.52 10.85
N CYS A 25 11.18 16.67 12.06
CA CYS A 25 11.48 17.83 12.91
C CYS A 25 12.97 17.95 13.32
N ALA A 26 13.70 16.83 13.44
CA ALA A 26 15.14 16.85 13.74
C ALA A 26 16.02 17.44 12.62
N ALA A 27 15.45 17.67 11.43
CA ALA A 27 16.10 18.36 10.31
C ALA A 27 15.93 19.89 10.35
N VAL A 28 14.99 20.42 11.15
CA VAL A 28 14.60 21.85 11.14
C VAL A 28 15.65 22.74 11.81
N CYS A 29 16.06 22.43 13.05
CA CYS A 29 17.12 23.18 13.74
C CYS A 29 17.84 22.35 14.82
N THR A 30 18.90 22.92 15.42
CA THR A 30 19.73 22.27 16.44
C THR A 30 18.97 21.96 17.74
N ALA A 31 18.03 22.82 18.14
CA ALA A 31 17.20 22.61 19.33
C ALA A 31 16.27 21.39 19.17
N TRP A 32 15.54 21.31 18.05
CA TRP A 32 14.67 20.17 17.74
C TRP A 32 15.43 18.87 17.55
N ARG A 33 16.62 18.91 16.94
CA ARG A 33 17.52 17.75 16.86
C ARG A 33 17.97 17.25 18.23
N THR A 34 18.16 18.16 19.19
CA THR A 34 18.55 17.82 20.56
C THR A 34 17.39 17.22 21.34
N ALA A 35 16.20 17.80 21.24
CA ALA A 35 14.97 17.25 21.83
C ALA A 35 14.67 15.83 21.30
N TYR A 36 14.77 15.63 19.99
CA TYR A 36 14.62 14.31 19.38
C TYR A 36 15.65 13.29 19.89
N ARG A 37 16.92 13.69 20.04
CA ARG A 37 17.96 12.82 20.61
C ARG A 37 17.64 12.44 22.05
N ASP A 38 17.09 13.34 22.86
CA ASP A 38 16.71 13.06 24.25
C ASP A 38 15.52 12.10 24.31
N LEU A 39 14.49 12.33 23.48
CA LEU A 39 13.36 11.41 23.33
C LEU A 39 13.80 10.02 22.88
N ARG A 40 14.77 9.93 21.96
CA ARG A 40 15.38 8.66 21.53
C ARG A 40 16.12 7.97 22.68
N ARG A 41 16.90 8.71 23.48
CA ARG A 41 17.60 8.14 24.66
C ARG A 41 16.63 7.58 25.69
N ARG A 42 15.47 8.22 25.83
CA ARG A 42 14.38 7.78 26.72
C ARG A 42 13.53 6.64 26.13
N GLY A 43 13.84 6.17 24.91
CA GLY A 43 13.08 5.12 24.23
C GLY A 43 11.70 5.56 23.71
N ILE A 44 11.41 6.86 23.76
CA ILE A 44 10.11 7.43 23.37
C ILE A 44 10.02 7.63 21.85
N ALA A 45 11.15 7.98 21.21
CA ALA A 45 11.22 8.14 19.77
C ALA A 45 11.97 6.98 19.12
N ALA A 46 11.38 6.40 18.06
CA ALA A 46 12.04 5.39 17.25
C ALA A 46 13.39 5.90 16.73
N SER A 47 14.40 5.04 16.74
CA SER A 47 15.71 5.34 16.14
C SER A 47 15.50 5.78 14.70
N ARG A 48 16.29 6.77 14.22
CA ARG A 48 16.39 7.09 12.79
C ARG A 48 16.62 5.78 12.02
N GLN A 49 15.57 5.20 11.48
CA GLN A 49 15.70 4.17 10.47
C GLN A 49 16.04 4.94 9.21
N THR A 50 17.32 4.94 8.84
CA THR A 50 17.66 5.40 7.49
C THR A 50 16.91 4.50 6.52
N PRO A 51 16.25 5.05 5.49
CA PRO A 51 15.55 4.24 4.53
C PRO A 51 16.53 3.24 3.91
N CYS A 52 16.10 1.98 3.79
CA CYS A 52 16.81 0.97 3.03
C CYS A 52 16.15 0.88 1.65
N LEU A 53 16.96 0.80 0.60
CA LEU A 53 16.45 0.53 -0.74
C LEU A 53 16.27 -0.97 -0.91
N ILE A 54 15.06 -1.39 -1.22
CA ILE A 54 14.77 -2.78 -1.58
C ILE A 54 14.72 -2.89 -3.10
N TYR A 55 15.40 -3.89 -3.65
CA TYR A 55 15.50 -4.10 -5.09
C TYR A 55 15.61 -5.58 -5.44
N ARG A 56 15.28 -5.94 -6.68
CA ARG A 56 15.59 -7.26 -7.24
C ARG A 56 17.00 -7.26 -7.79
N SER A 57 17.77 -8.27 -7.39
CA SER A 57 19.10 -8.50 -7.92
C SER A 57 19.06 -9.74 -8.81
N ALA A 58 19.39 -9.60 -10.10
CA ALA A 58 19.50 -10.73 -11.01
C ALA A 58 20.51 -11.77 -10.51
N ALA A 59 21.58 -11.32 -9.82
CA ALA A 59 22.60 -12.18 -9.25
C ALA A 59 22.13 -12.99 -8.03
N ALA A 60 21.10 -12.52 -7.30
CA ALA A 60 20.57 -13.20 -6.13
C ALA A 60 19.54 -14.29 -6.49
N GLY A 61 19.19 -14.42 -7.76
CA GLY A 61 18.21 -15.38 -8.25
C GLY A 61 16.79 -15.08 -7.77
N LEU A 62 15.93 -16.10 -7.79
CA LEU A 62 14.48 -15.97 -7.59
C LEU A 62 14.04 -16.07 -6.12
N ASN A 63 14.98 -16.39 -5.21
CA ASN A 63 14.71 -16.71 -3.80
C ASN A 63 15.35 -15.71 -2.85
N ALA A 64 15.67 -14.50 -3.32
CA ALA A 64 16.27 -13.48 -2.50
C ALA A 64 15.96 -12.07 -2.98
N ILE A 65 15.95 -11.15 -2.02
CA ILE A 65 15.79 -9.71 -2.26
C ILE A 65 17.08 -8.99 -1.88
N GLY A 66 17.48 -8.03 -2.72
CA GLY A 66 18.55 -7.11 -2.41
C GLY A 66 18.05 -6.00 -1.50
N MET A 67 18.83 -5.67 -0.47
CA MET A 67 18.59 -4.52 0.39
C MET A 67 19.86 -3.69 0.48
N TYR A 68 19.80 -2.41 0.14
CA TYR A 68 20.92 -1.49 0.34
C TYR A 68 20.64 -0.60 1.55
N SER A 69 21.47 -0.71 2.58
CA SER A 69 21.39 0.15 3.76
C SER A 69 22.11 1.45 3.48
N LEU A 70 21.39 2.58 3.54
CA LEU A 70 22.01 3.90 3.41
C LEU A 70 22.84 4.27 4.65
N SER A 71 22.55 3.71 5.83
CA SER A 71 23.39 3.89 7.02
C SER A 71 24.74 3.22 6.86
N ASP A 72 24.73 1.95 6.43
CA ASP A 72 25.94 1.13 6.37
C ASP A 72 26.68 1.27 5.04
N GLN A 73 26.05 1.94 4.06
CA GLN A 73 26.52 2.10 2.68
C GLN A 73 26.91 0.76 2.04
N ARG A 74 26.16 -0.30 2.37
CA ARG A 74 26.45 -1.67 1.97
C ARG A 74 25.20 -2.41 1.50
N PRO A 75 25.34 -3.30 0.49
CA PRO A 75 24.28 -4.21 0.08
C PRO A 75 24.22 -5.42 1.01
N TYR A 76 23.00 -5.90 1.20
CA TYR A 76 22.63 -7.12 1.90
C TYR A 76 21.73 -7.95 1.00
N THR A 77 21.72 -9.26 1.23
CA THR A 77 20.83 -10.19 0.55
C THR A 77 19.95 -10.84 1.59
N ILE A 78 18.64 -10.73 1.41
CA ILE A 78 17.66 -11.33 2.31
C ILE A 78 17.07 -12.55 1.60
N PRO A 79 17.25 -13.76 2.13
CA PRO A 79 16.64 -14.96 1.56
C PRO A 79 15.12 -14.91 1.74
N ILE A 80 14.38 -15.33 0.72
CA ILE A 80 12.93 -15.47 0.77
C ILE A 80 12.57 -16.94 0.61
N PRO A 81 11.73 -17.51 1.50
CA PRO A 81 11.37 -18.92 1.46
C PRO A 81 10.73 -19.34 0.14
N ASP A 82 9.88 -18.48 -0.41
CA ASP A 82 9.11 -18.74 -1.63
C ASP A 82 9.59 -17.87 -2.80
N PRO A 83 9.65 -18.41 -4.03
CA PRO A 83 10.08 -17.66 -5.20
C PRO A 83 9.25 -16.37 -5.42
N ILE A 84 9.92 -15.33 -5.88
CA ILE A 84 9.33 -14.02 -6.25
C ILE A 84 9.38 -13.76 -7.76
N SER A 85 9.75 -14.77 -8.56
CA SER A 85 10.09 -14.64 -9.99
C SER A 85 9.00 -14.02 -10.85
N GLU A 86 7.75 -14.31 -10.53
CA GLU A 86 6.59 -13.88 -11.33
C GLU A 86 5.78 -12.79 -10.63
N GLN A 87 6.33 -12.16 -9.59
CA GLN A 87 5.61 -11.08 -8.92
C GLN A 87 5.83 -9.77 -9.65
N HIS A 88 4.77 -8.96 -9.77
CA HIS A 88 4.87 -7.56 -10.14
C HIS A 88 4.79 -6.70 -8.88
N TRP A 89 5.86 -5.98 -8.55
CA TRP A 89 5.87 -5.07 -7.40
C TRP A 89 5.40 -3.69 -7.83
N PHE A 90 4.38 -3.18 -7.17
CA PHE A 90 3.78 -1.88 -7.51
C PHE A 90 3.68 -0.94 -6.31
N GLY A 91 4.17 -1.33 -5.13
CA GLY A 91 4.19 -0.44 -3.99
C GLY A 91 4.82 -1.01 -2.73
N SER A 92 4.83 -0.17 -1.69
CA SER A 92 5.13 -0.57 -0.32
C SER A 92 4.33 0.28 0.67
N SER A 93 3.99 -0.29 1.82
CA SER A 93 3.30 0.41 2.90
C SER A 93 3.62 -0.27 4.24
N HIS A 94 3.89 0.50 5.29
CA HIS A 94 4.16 -0.03 6.64
C HIS A 94 5.27 -1.11 6.72
N GLY A 95 6.28 -1.03 5.85
CA GLY A 95 7.36 -2.03 5.78
C GLY A 95 7.02 -3.31 5.02
N TRP A 96 5.82 -3.38 4.42
CA TRP A 96 5.39 -4.46 3.55
C TRP A 96 5.56 -4.05 2.08
N LEU A 97 6.08 -4.96 1.27
CA LEU A 97 6.02 -4.87 -0.19
C LEU A 97 4.63 -5.29 -0.66
N ILE A 98 4.14 -4.60 -1.68
CA ILE A 98 2.85 -4.87 -2.30
C ILE A 98 3.15 -5.39 -3.69
N ALA A 99 2.67 -6.61 -3.95
CA ALA A 99 2.92 -7.31 -5.18
C ALA A 99 1.65 -7.98 -5.71
N ALA A 100 1.59 -8.18 -7.01
CA ALA A 100 0.64 -9.06 -7.66
C ALA A 100 1.38 -10.33 -8.11
N ASP A 101 0.80 -11.50 -7.87
CA ASP A 101 1.42 -12.80 -8.17
C ASP A 101 1.20 -13.26 -9.62
N CYS A 102 1.47 -14.54 -9.92
CA CYS A 102 1.27 -15.09 -11.25
C CYS A 102 -0.20 -15.15 -11.69
N ARG A 103 -1.13 -15.16 -10.73
CA ARG A 103 -2.58 -15.12 -10.96
C ARG A 103 -3.13 -13.70 -10.95
N SER A 104 -2.26 -12.71 -10.83
CA SER A 104 -2.61 -11.31 -10.60
C SER A 104 -3.31 -11.05 -9.26
N ASP A 105 -3.28 -11.98 -8.32
CA ASP A 105 -3.81 -11.77 -6.99
C ASP A 105 -2.82 -10.93 -6.17
N ILE A 106 -3.36 -10.02 -5.36
CA ILE A 106 -2.53 -9.11 -4.57
C ILE A 106 -2.06 -9.80 -3.30
N ILE A 107 -0.75 -9.72 -3.05
CA ILE A 107 -0.10 -10.20 -1.85
C ILE A 107 0.68 -9.07 -1.18
N LEU A 108 0.69 -9.11 0.15
CA LEU A 108 1.61 -8.34 0.97
C LEU A 108 2.77 -9.26 1.34
N LEU A 109 4.00 -8.81 1.10
CA LEU A 109 5.23 -9.53 1.44
C LEU A 109 6.04 -8.72 2.45
N ASN A 110 6.36 -9.32 3.59
CA ASN A 110 7.32 -8.74 4.51
C ASN A 110 8.73 -9.19 4.07
N PRO A 111 9.58 -8.26 3.58
CA PRO A 111 10.86 -8.61 2.98
C PRO A 111 11.90 -9.09 4.00
N ILE A 112 11.70 -8.84 5.30
CA ILE A 112 12.64 -9.21 6.37
C ILE A 112 12.31 -10.61 6.90
N THR A 113 11.01 -10.88 7.13
CA THR A 113 10.55 -12.14 7.73
C THR A 113 10.15 -13.18 6.68
N GLY A 114 9.98 -12.78 5.42
CA GLY A 114 9.43 -13.61 4.35
C GLY A 114 7.93 -13.89 4.47
N ARG A 115 7.26 -13.35 5.49
CA ARG A 115 5.82 -13.59 5.73
C ARG A 115 4.98 -12.99 4.60
N ARG A 116 3.94 -13.73 4.19
CA ARG A 116 3.03 -13.34 3.12
C ARG A 116 1.59 -13.25 3.64
N ILE A 117 0.84 -12.27 3.16
CA ILE A 117 -0.59 -12.13 3.44
C ILE A 117 -1.29 -11.94 2.11
N ALA A 118 -2.17 -12.87 1.75
CA ALA A 118 -3.02 -12.73 0.58
C ALA A 118 -4.14 -11.71 0.87
N LEU A 119 -4.40 -10.84 -0.09
CA LEU A 119 -5.59 -10.00 -0.10
C LEU A 119 -6.70 -10.68 -0.92
N PRO A 120 -7.95 -10.18 -0.87
CA PRO A 120 -9.02 -10.77 -1.65
C PRO A 120 -8.70 -10.82 -3.15
N PRO A 121 -9.19 -11.83 -3.88
CA PRO A 121 -8.94 -11.96 -5.31
C PRO A 121 -9.47 -10.77 -6.12
N ALA A 122 -8.79 -10.45 -7.22
CA ALA A 122 -9.18 -9.37 -8.13
C ALA A 122 -10.61 -9.53 -8.68
N THR A 123 -11.02 -10.79 -8.90
CA THR A 123 -12.35 -11.19 -9.39
C THR A 123 -13.49 -10.76 -8.48
N THR A 124 -13.21 -10.36 -7.24
CA THR A 124 -14.21 -9.91 -6.27
C THR A 124 -14.44 -8.39 -6.30
N MET A 125 -13.68 -7.64 -7.10
CA MET A 125 -13.83 -6.20 -7.24
C MET A 125 -15.10 -5.85 -8.02
N GLN A 126 -15.88 -4.91 -7.50
CA GLN A 126 -17.05 -4.42 -8.21
C GLN A 126 -16.65 -3.70 -9.50
N HIS A 127 -17.50 -3.82 -10.52
CA HIS A 127 -17.28 -3.28 -11.86
C HIS A 127 -16.07 -3.84 -12.64
N VAL A 128 -15.34 -4.78 -12.06
CA VAL A 128 -14.29 -5.56 -12.69
C VAL A 128 -14.80 -6.99 -12.80
N THR A 129 -15.42 -7.34 -13.93
CA THR A 129 -15.76 -8.74 -14.18
C THR A 129 -14.62 -9.36 -14.95
N LEU A 130 -13.89 -10.27 -14.31
CA LEU A 130 -12.81 -11.01 -14.95
C LEU A 130 -13.24 -12.45 -15.16
N VAL A 131 -13.15 -12.91 -16.40
CA VAL A 131 -13.32 -14.31 -16.76
C VAL A 131 -11.95 -14.85 -17.12
N LEU A 132 -11.46 -15.83 -16.35
CA LEU A 132 -10.25 -16.55 -16.71
C LEU A 132 -10.63 -17.63 -17.73
N ASN A 133 -10.06 -17.57 -18.94
CA ASN A 133 -10.26 -18.60 -19.96
C ASN A 133 -9.23 -19.75 -19.85
N GLU A 134 -9.37 -20.77 -20.70
CA GLU A 134 -8.51 -21.97 -20.68
C GLU A 134 -7.03 -21.64 -20.99
N GLU A 135 -6.78 -20.52 -21.66
CA GLU A 135 -5.45 -20.01 -22.01
C GLU A 135 -4.80 -19.17 -20.90
N GLY A 136 -5.47 -18.99 -19.75
CA GLY A 136 -4.96 -18.19 -18.65
C GLY A 136 -4.98 -16.68 -18.93
N ILE A 137 -5.91 -16.24 -19.75
CA ILE A 137 -6.14 -14.85 -20.12
C ILE A 137 -7.38 -14.36 -19.37
N LEU A 138 -7.32 -13.12 -18.88
CA LEU A 138 -8.44 -12.45 -18.21
C LEU A 138 -9.22 -11.65 -19.24
N ASP A 139 -10.49 -12.01 -19.39
CA ASP A 139 -11.44 -11.32 -20.26
C ASP A 139 -12.39 -10.44 -19.44
N LYS A 140 -12.64 -9.23 -19.94
CA LYS A 140 -13.54 -8.26 -19.29
C LYS A 140 -14.96 -8.50 -19.79
N ASP A 141 -15.87 -8.96 -18.92
CA ASP A 141 -17.22 -9.38 -19.35
C ASP A 141 -17.96 -8.36 -20.25
N PRO A 142 -18.34 -8.74 -21.49
CA PRO A 142 -18.97 -7.88 -22.48
C PRO A 142 -20.45 -7.56 -22.22
N SER A 143 -21.07 -8.07 -21.14
CA SER A 143 -22.46 -7.76 -20.76
C SER A 143 -22.71 -6.27 -20.41
N LYS A 144 -21.67 -5.43 -20.42
CA LYS A 144 -21.76 -3.96 -20.38
C LYS A 144 -21.79 -3.34 -21.79
N GLU A 145 -22.93 -3.58 -22.42
CA GLU A 145 -23.58 -3.04 -23.63
C GLU A 145 -22.83 -2.42 -24.83
N HIS A 146 -21.62 -1.82 -24.77
CA HIS A 146 -21.11 -1.08 -25.96
C HIS A 146 -19.60 -1.20 -26.27
N SER A 147 -18.90 -2.25 -25.85
CA SER A 147 -17.49 -2.45 -26.25
C SER A 147 -17.12 -3.94 -26.31
N GLU A 148 -16.29 -4.31 -27.30
CA GLU A 148 -15.59 -5.59 -27.33
C GLU A 148 -14.82 -5.77 -26.00
N PRO A 149 -14.79 -6.99 -25.44
CA PRO A 149 -14.16 -7.21 -24.16
C PRO A 149 -12.63 -7.05 -24.29
N ASP A 150 -12.04 -6.24 -23.42
CA ASP A 150 -10.59 -6.08 -23.36
C ASP A 150 -9.98 -7.37 -22.81
N THR A 151 -9.15 -8.02 -23.62
CA THR A 151 -8.47 -9.28 -23.30
C THR A 151 -7.05 -8.99 -22.81
N TYR A 152 -6.67 -9.52 -21.65
CA TYR A 152 -5.33 -9.34 -21.08
C TYR A 152 -4.70 -10.67 -20.66
N SER A 153 -3.43 -10.88 -20.98
CA SER A 153 -2.67 -11.92 -20.29
C SER A 153 -2.58 -11.60 -18.79
N LEU A 154 -2.38 -12.62 -17.95
CA LEU A 154 -2.13 -12.41 -16.51
C LEU A 154 -0.94 -11.48 -16.25
N GLU A 155 0.08 -11.49 -17.09
CA GLU A 155 1.21 -10.58 -16.97
C GLU A 155 0.85 -9.12 -17.25
N GLU A 156 0.06 -8.85 -18.29
CA GLU A 156 -0.40 -7.51 -18.61
C GLU A 156 -1.34 -7.00 -17.52
N TYR A 157 -2.26 -7.85 -17.07
CA TYR A 157 -3.23 -7.51 -16.05
C TYR A 157 -2.53 -7.04 -14.76
N ARG A 158 -1.63 -7.85 -14.20
CA ARG A 158 -0.90 -7.49 -12.96
C ARG A 158 -0.05 -6.21 -13.08
N ARG A 159 0.33 -5.83 -14.31
CA ARG A 159 1.18 -4.66 -14.58
C ARG A 159 0.37 -3.37 -14.76
N TYR A 160 -0.85 -3.46 -15.30
CA TYR A 160 -1.63 -2.27 -15.66
C TYR A 160 -2.84 -2.03 -14.76
N MET A 161 -3.35 -3.04 -14.08
CA MET A 161 -4.63 -2.93 -13.39
C MET A 161 -4.51 -2.33 -12.00
N TYR A 162 -3.35 -2.43 -11.37
CA TYR A 162 -3.11 -1.91 -10.02
C TYR A 162 -2.25 -0.66 -10.07
N THR A 163 -2.85 0.49 -9.74
CA THR A 163 -2.15 1.77 -9.73
C THR A 163 -1.40 1.96 -8.41
N LYS A 164 -2.09 1.77 -7.27
CA LYS A 164 -1.50 1.98 -5.94
C LYS A 164 -2.31 1.29 -4.87
N LEU A 165 -1.64 0.69 -3.90
CA LEU A 165 -2.26 0.22 -2.67
C LEU A 165 -1.57 0.85 -1.47
N VAL A 166 -2.38 1.21 -0.48
CA VAL A 166 -1.91 1.71 0.82
C VAL A 166 -2.61 0.93 1.94
N LEU A 167 -1.90 0.72 3.03
CA LEU A 167 -2.44 0.10 4.23
C LEU A 167 -2.73 1.20 5.26
N SER A 168 -3.85 1.12 5.97
CA SER A 168 -4.18 2.07 7.05
C SER A 168 -3.21 1.96 8.24
N SER A 169 -2.68 0.76 8.48
CA SER A 169 -1.79 0.44 9.61
C SER A 169 -0.89 -0.77 9.27
N ASN A 170 -0.08 -1.23 10.21
CA ASN A 170 0.74 -2.43 10.02
C ASN A 170 -0.12 -3.70 10.18
N PRO A 171 -0.27 -4.52 9.12
CA PRO A 171 -1.11 -5.73 9.13
C PRO A 171 -0.56 -6.86 10.00
N SER A 172 0.59 -6.65 10.68
CA SER A 172 1.15 -7.61 11.64
C SER A 172 0.72 -7.39 13.07
N SER A 173 0.30 -6.17 13.39
CA SER A 173 0.01 -5.73 14.75
C SER A 173 -1.42 -5.25 14.92
N ASP A 174 -2.15 -5.11 13.82
CA ASP A 174 -3.52 -4.59 13.78
C ASP A 174 -4.38 -5.49 12.90
N ASP A 175 -5.32 -6.18 13.54
CA ASP A 175 -6.28 -7.10 12.90
C ASP A 175 -7.38 -6.34 12.11
N ASP A 176 -7.48 -5.03 12.29
CA ASP A 176 -8.41 -4.14 11.58
C ASP A 176 -7.70 -3.27 10.54
N CYS A 177 -6.49 -3.66 10.13
CA CYS A 177 -5.80 -3.04 9.00
C CYS A 177 -6.69 -3.10 7.72
N ILE A 178 -6.83 -1.96 7.06
CA ILE A 178 -7.62 -1.78 5.84
C ILE A 178 -6.68 -1.46 4.68
N PRO A 179 -6.47 -2.37 3.73
CA PRO A 179 -5.94 -2.06 2.41
C PRO A 179 -6.94 -1.21 1.62
N MET A 180 -6.43 -0.12 1.02
CA MET A 180 -7.12 0.68 0.02
C MET A 180 -6.34 0.63 -1.29
N LEU A 181 -7.03 0.32 -2.37
CA LEU A 181 -6.48 0.08 -3.69
C LEU A 181 -7.11 1.05 -4.69
N ILE A 182 -6.26 1.72 -5.46
CA ILE A 182 -6.61 2.41 -6.70
C ILE A 182 -6.31 1.46 -7.85
N HIS A 183 -7.31 1.16 -8.66
CA HIS A 183 -7.21 0.19 -9.75
C HIS A 183 -7.98 0.62 -11.00
N GLN A 184 -7.64 0.00 -12.12
CA GLN A 184 -8.39 0.14 -13.36
C GLN A 184 -9.69 -0.67 -13.33
N PRO A 185 -10.68 -0.30 -14.16
CA PRO A 185 -10.68 0.86 -15.06
C PRO A 185 -11.05 2.16 -14.33
N TYR A 186 -10.51 3.29 -14.82
CA TYR A 186 -10.88 4.66 -14.41
C TYR A 186 -10.46 5.06 -12.98
N ASP A 187 -9.34 4.55 -12.49
CA ASP A 187 -8.80 4.86 -11.16
C ASP A 187 -9.83 4.69 -10.03
N GLN A 188 -10.62 3.61 -10.12
CA GLN A 188 -11.58 3.24 -9.10
C GLN A 188 -10.89 2.95 -7.78
N LEU A 189 -11.59 3.25 -6.69
CA LEU A 189 -11.13 3.02 -5.33
C LEU A 189 -11.89 1.86 -4.70
N SER A 190 -11.15 0.87 -4.22
CA SER A 190 -11.70 -0.27 -3.47
C SER A 190 -10.94 -0.48 -2.17
N PHE A 191 -11.59 -1.06 -1.17
CA PHE A 191 -10.97 -1.39 0.11
C PHE A 191 -11.41 -2.77 0.60
N ALA A 192 -10.61 -3.39 1.46
CA ALA A 192 -10.93 -4.68 2.04
C ALA A 192 -10.44 -4.78 3.48
N LYS A 193 -10.87 -5.81 4.20
CA LYS A 193 -10.23 -6.23 5.44
C LYS A 193 -9.08 -7.19 5.12
N VAL A 194 -7.94 -7.04 5.79
CA VAL A 194 -6.85 -8.01 5.68
C VAL A 194 -7.35 -9.41 6.12
N GLY A 195 -7.15 -10.42 5.28
CA GLY A 195 -7.68 -11.78 5.51
C GLY A 195 -9.17 -11.94 5.20
N GLY A 196 -9.85 -10.89 4.73
CA GLY A 196 -11.19 -10.97 4.18
C GLY A 196 -11.24 -11.70 2.83
N ASN A 197 -12.44 -11.85 2.27
CA ASN A 197 -12.69 -12.60 1.04
C ASN A 197 -13.19 -11.75 -0.14
N SER A 198 -13.49 -10.46 0.05
CA SER A 198 -13.96 -9.58 -1.03
C SER A 198 -13.46 -8.14 -0.91
N TRP A 199 -13.39 -7.46 -2.06
CA TRP A 199 -13.20 -6.01 -2.15
C TRP A 199 -14.54 -5.28 -2.07
N ASN A 200 -14.54 -4.15 -1.37
CA ASN A 200 -15.66 -3.21 -1.29
C ASN A 200 -15.33 -1.98 -2.11
N TRP A 201 -16.17 -1.65 -3.07
CA TRP A 201 -15.97 -0.49 -3.94
C TRP A 201 -16.44 0.81 -3.26
N LEU A 202 -15.65 1.86 -3.41
CA LEU A 202 -16.01 3.22 -2.99
C LEU A 202 -16.43 4.02 -4.21
N ALA A 203 -17.74 4.28 -4.30
CA ALA A 203 -18.30 5.17 -5.29
C ALA A 203 -17.82 6.61 -5.04
N VAL A 204 -16.81 7.05 -5.78
CA VAL A 204 -16.45 8.48 -5.82
C VAL A 204 -17.47 9.15 -6.74
N ILE A 205 -18.55 9.70 -6.15
CA ILE A 205 -19.50 10.52 -6.90
C ILE A 205 -18.74 11.78 -7.31
N PRO A 206 -18.54 12.06 -8.62
CA PRO A 206 -17.98 13.33 -9.04
C PRO A 206 -18.95 14.42 -8.58
N SER A 207 -18.52 15.25 -7.63
CA SER A 207 -19.33 16.36 -7.14
C SER A 207 -19.64 17.33 -8.29
N LEU A 208 -20.91 17.37 -8.67
CA LEU A 208 -21.63 18.41 -9.42
C LEU A 208 -20.93 18.96 -10.66
N THR A 209 -21.44 18.55 -11.82
CA THR A 209 -21.44 19.37 -13.03
C THR A 209 -21.81 20.81 -12.66
N VAL A 210 -20.87 21.74 -12.87
CA VAL A 210 -21.22 23.16 -12.98
C VAL A 210 -22.19 23.22 -14.16
N SER A 211 -23.47 23.34 -13.85
CA SER A 211 -24.50 23.58 -14.84
C SER A 211 -24.18 24.95 -15.45
N THR A 212 -23.67 24.96 -16.67
CA THR A 212 -23.63 26.17 -17.47
C THR A 212 -25.08 26.60 -17.65
N MET A 213 -25.49 27.62 -16.89
CA MET A 213 -26.69 28.38 -17.18
C MET A 213 -26.52 28.97 -18.58
N THR A 214 -27.05 28.28 -19.58
CA THR A 214 -27.37 28.92 -20.86
C THR A 214 -28.57 29.82 -20.58
N ASP A 215 -28.30 31.10 -20.32
CA ASP A 215 -29.35 32.12 -20.40
C ASP A 215 -29.67 32.33 -21.87
N GLY A 216 -30.65 31.55 -22.34
CA GLY A 216 -31.38 31.85 -23.56
C GLY A 216 -32.57 32.73 -23.19
N SER A 217 -32.45 34.04 -23.37
CA SER A 217 -33.61 34.90 -23.56
C SER A 217 -33.57 35.55 -24.93
N THR A 218 -34.52 35.11 -25.74
CA THR A 218 -34.90 35.63 -27.05
C THR A 218 -35.52 37.02 -26.90
N ARG A 219 -35.01 38.02 -27.63
CA ARG A 219 -35.79 38.91 -28.49
C ARG A 219 -34.88 39.78 -29.35
#